data_AF-U9UMV9-F1
#
_entry.id   AF-U9UMV9-F1
#
_cell.length_a   1.000
_cell.length_b   1.000
_cell.length_c   1.000
_cell.angle_alpha   90.00
_cell.angle_beta   90.00
_cell.angle_gamma   90.00
#
_symmetry.space_group_name_H-M   'P 1'
#
loop_
_entity.id
_entity.type
_entity.pdbx_description
1 polymer ?
#
loop_
_entity_poly.entity_id
_entity_poly.type
_entity_poly.pdbx_seq_one_letter_code
_entity_poly.pdbx_strand_id
1 'polypeptide(L)'
;MTEIVSHFLLFIDNFFDTFPEYSKDHLYISGESFAGTFIPYMASSILKRNHERKTPDYRKYNLKGIAIGNGWIDPVSQYNAYYTFSVEKGLLDGEDKDTAEKQLKKCMKEQKKKPTIHLDICEQILQTILKHSIQKVGENETCINQYDIRDHSDSYPSCGSKWPYELSDITQYLRRADVIGAIHAENQQLGWVECNHGVGRGFDNDNSPPSVTLLPALLKQINVLLYSGDQDLICNTNGTNDMLENLEWNGHKGFQNLTTLPYFVNHTKAGYILSERNLTYVVVYNSSHMVPYDKPVVSMDMMYRFMGLNHHLVSKWPSSIGFENSDDDISTDTSFNEKIDKYYNAGTFTLVIVILAIVGLGAIIWRNRSRRRNRNASQAMKAAVESQMGEMDELVIESPLFQSDDVDHFGDSDPEDDNHGSTSNASRNKIRERNQGSRYQDSEDNDREERMRLRSSDDR
;
A
#
# COMPACT_ATOMS: atom_id res chain seq x y z
N MET A 1 -14.04 11.14 -10.31
CA MET A 1 -13.76 9.68 -10.34
C MET A 1 -15.02 8.84 -10.41
N THR A 2 -16.14 9.25 -9.80
CA THR A 2 -17.40 8.48 -9.72
C THR A 2 -17.85 7.82 -11.04
N GLU A 3 -17.87 8.57 -12.16
CA GLU A 3 -18.35 8.06 -13.45
C GLU A 3 -17.44 6.98 -14.04
N ILE A 4 -16.11 7.18 -14.01
CA ILE A 4 -15.14 6.18 -14.47
C ILE A 4 -15.30 4.87 -13.70
N VAL A 5 -15.51 4.94 -12.39
CA VAL A 5 -15.70 3.73 -11.58
C VAL A 5 -17.03 3.04 -11.90
N SER A 6 -18.08 3.80 -12.22
CA SER A 6 -19.36 3.27 -12.70
C SER A 6 -19.20 2.54 -14.05
N HIS A 7 -18.51 3.18 -15.01
CA HIS A 7 -18.23 2.58 -16.32
C HIS A 7 -17.29 1.38 -16.24
N PHE A 8 -16.29 1.40 -15.36
CA PHE A 8 -15.40 0.27 -15.11
C PHE A 8 -16.13 -0.92 -14.46
N LEU A 9 -17.02 -0.66 -13.50
CA LEU A 9 -17.88 -1.71 -12.93
C LEU A 9 -18.81 -2.32 -13.98
N LEU A 10 -19.43 -1.50 -14.85
CA LEU A 10 -20.24 -1.98 -15.97
C LEU A 10 -19.41 -2.81 -16.98
N PHE A 11 -18.19 -2.37 -17.29
CA PHE A 11 -17.27 -3.11 -18.16
C PHE A 11 -16.92 -4.48 -17.57
N ILE A 12 -16.52 -4.55 -16.29
CA ILE A 12 -16.09 -5.82 -15.68
C ILE A 12 -17.28 -6.76 -15.37
N ASP A 13 -18.48 -6.22 -15.11
CA ASP A 13 -19.73 -6.99 -15.09
C ASP A 13 -19.99 -7.65 -16.46
N ASN A 14 -19.93 -6.87 -17.56
CA ASN A 14 -20.09 -7.39 -18.92
C ASN A 14 -18.96 -8.36 -19.34
N PHE A 15 -17.73 -8.12 -18.91
CA PHE A 15 -16.57 -8.97 -19.22
C PHE A 15 -16.77 -10.38 -18.64
N PHE A 16 -17.13 -10.51 -17.37
CA PHE A 16 -17.36 -11.82 -16.75
C PHE A 16 -18.70 -12.47 -17.16
N ASP A 17 -19.66 -11.70 -17.68
CA ASP A 17 -20.84 -12.27 -18.36
C ASP A 17 -20.52 -12.78 -19.79
N THR A 18 -19.46 -12.27 -20.42
CA THR A 18 -18.96 -12.73 -21.73
C THR A 18 -17.96 -13.89 -21.60
N PHE A 19 -17.09 -13.84 -20.59
CA PHE A 19 -16.04 -14.82 -20.29
C PHE A 19 -16.21 -15.38 -18.86
N PRO A 20 -17.27 -16.15 -18.59
CA PRO A 20 -17.59 -16.65 -17.26
C PRO A 20 -16.53 -17.61 -16.68
N GLU A 21 -15.68 -18.22 -17.51
CA GLU A 21 -14.55 -19.05 -17.11
C GLU A 21 -13.59 -18.32 -16.15
N TYR A 22 -13.29 -17.04 -16.41
CA TYR A 22 -12.38 -16.25 -15.59
C TYR A 22 -13.04 -15.71 -14.31
N SER A 23 -14.35 -15.88 -14.13
CA SER A 23 -15.12 -15.29 -13.02
C SER A 23 -14.77 -15.81 -11.61
N LYS A 24 -13.83 -16.74 -11.50
CA LYS A 24 -13.35 -17.34 -10.24
C LYS A 24 -11.85 -17.10 -9.99
N ASP A 25 -11.11 -16.69 -11.01
CA ASP A 25 -9.66 -16.49 -10.94
C ASP A 25 -9.28 -15.34 -10.01
N HIS A 26 -8.00 -15.31 -9.61
CA HIS A 26 -7.47 -14.22 -8.79
C HIS A 26 -7.37 -12.94 -9.62
N LEU A 27 -8.32 -12.01 -9.39
CA LEU A 27 -8.31 -10.70 -10.03
C LEU A 27 -7.22 -9.82 -9.39
N TYR A 28 -6.39 -9.23 -10.23
CA TYR A 28 -5.47 -8.15 -9.89
C TYR A 28 -5.74 -6.97 -10.82
N ILE A 29 -5.52 -5.74 -10.36
CA ILE A 29 -5.59 -4.54 -11.20
C ILE A 29 -4.24 -3.85 -11.16
N SER A 30 -3.61 -3.72 -12.32
CA SER A 30 -2.29 -3.12 -12.49
C SER A 30 -2.32 -1.95 -13.46
N GLY A 31 -1.45 -0.97 -13.23
CA GLY A 31 -1.22 0.16 -14.13
C GLY A 31 -0.17 1.11 -13.56
N GLU A 32 -0.02 2.27 -14.16
CA GLU A 32 1.01 3.25 -13.85
C GLU A 32 0.49 4.69 -13.97
N SER A 33 1.31 5.70 -13.64
CA SER A 33 0.96 7.11 -13.87
C SER A 33 -0.31 7.52 -13.11
N PHE A 34 -1.21 8.26 -13.76
CA PHE A 34 -2.54 8.61 -13.28
C PHE A 34 -3.45 7.39 -12.95
N ALA A 35 -3.07 6.17 -13.32
CA ALA A 35 -3.73 4.96 -12.79
C ALA A 35 -3.52 4.80 -11.28
N GLY A 36 -2.52 5.45 -10.68
CA GLY A 36 -2.42 5.62 -9.23
C GLY A 36 -3.63 6.32 -8.61
N THR A 37 -4.34 7.14 -9.38
CA THR A 37 -5.63 7.72 -9.01
C THR A 37 -6.78 6.75 -9.32
N PHE A 38 -6.82 6.16 -10.52
CA PHE A 38 -7.93 5.27 -10.92
C PHE A 38 -8.02 3.97 -10.10
N ILE A 39 -6.90 3.28 -9.88
CA ILE A 39 -6.88 1.90 -9.40
C ILE A 39 -7.40 1.77 -7.95
N PRO A 40 -7.02 2.62 -6.98
CA PRO A 40 -7.61 2.56 -5.64
C PRO A 40 -9.12 2.84 -5.65
N TYR A 41 -9.60 3.70 -6.54
CA TYR A 41 -11.02 4.03 -6.72
C TYR A 41 -11.83 2.84 -7.29
N MET A 42 -11.28 2.17 -8.31
CA MET A 42 -11.83 0.94 -8.89
C MET A 42 -11.87 -0.20 -7.87
N ALA A 43 -10.73 -0.48 -7.22
CA ALA A 43 -10.59 -1.53 -6.22
C ALA A 43 -11.51 -1.32 -5.01
N SER A 44 -11.60 -0.09 -4.49
CA SER A 44 -12.47 0.24 -3.36
C SER A 44 -13.93 -0.02 -3.68
N SER A 45 -14.35 0.23 -4.92
CA SER A 45 -15.74 0.02 -5.33
C SER A 45 -16.06 -1.43 -5.69
N ILE A 46 -15.08 -2.20 -6.18
CA ILE A 46 -15.18 -3.66 -6.26
C ILE A 46 -15.39 -4.27 -4.87
N LEU A 47 -14.55 -3.92 -3.89
CA LEU A 47 -14.68 -4.45 -2.53
C LEU A 47 -16.00 -4.02 -1.88
N LYS A 48 -16.42 -2.75 -2.07
CA LYS A 48 -17.75 -2.28 -1.63
C LYS A 48 -18.87 -3.12 -2.24
N ARG A 49 -18.90 -3.27 -3.58
CA ARG A 49 -19.92 -4.07 -4.31
C ARG A 49 -19.94 -5.53 -3.82
N ASN A 50 -18.79 -6.13 -3.50
CA ASN A 50 -18.69 -7.48 -2.94
C ASN A 50 -19.33 -7.62 -1.54
N HIS A 51 -19.33 -6.55 -0.74
CA HIS A 51 -19.93 -6.52 0.61
C HIS A 51 -21.41 -6.11 0.62
N GLU A 52 -21.96 -5.63 -0.49
CA GLU A 52 -23.37 -5.26 -0.58
C GLU A 52 -24.28 -6.51 -0.50
N ARG A 53 -25.24 -6.50 0.43
CA ARG A 53 -26.14 -7.64 0.73
C ARG A 53 -26.93 -8.21 -0.46
N LYS A 54 -27.01 -7.47 -1.57
CA LYS A 54 -27.71 -7.88 -2.80
C LYS A 54 -26.80 -8.57 -3.81
N THR A 55 -25.48 -8.51 -3.65
CA THR A 55 -24.51 -9.12 -4.56
C THR A 55 -24.38 -10.61 -4.26
N PRO A 56 -24.91 -11.51 -5.11
CA PRO A 56 -24.79 -12.95 -4.88
C PRO A 56 -23.35 -13.40 -5.10
N ASP A 57 -22.93 -14.50 -4.45
CA ASP A 57 -21.53 -14.93 -4.45
C ASP A 57 -20.97 -15.18 -5.86
N TYR A 58 -21.79 -15.59 -6.83
CA TYR A 58 -21.36 -15.78 -8.22
C TYR A 58 -21.02 -14.47 -8.97
N ARG A 59 -21.48 -13.30 -8.49
CA ARG A 59 -21.12 -11.96 -9.02
C ARG A 59 -20.01 -11.26 -8.23
N LYS A 60 -19.48 -11.86 -7.15
CA LYS A 60 -18.39 -11.25 -6.36
C LYS A 60 -17.06 -11.44 -7.07
N TYR A 61 -16.28 -10.37 -7.19
CA TYR A 61 -14.98 -10.41 -7.86
C TYR A 61 -13.88 -10.79 -6.86
N ASN A 62 -13.06 -11.77 -7.23
CA ASN A 62 -12.03 -12.35 -6.37
C ASN A 62 -10.74 -11.51 -6.38
N LEU A 63 -10.87 -10.21 -6.11
CA LEU A 63 -9.78 -9.22 -6.09
C LEU A 63 -8.78 -9.56 -4.99
N LYS A 64 -7.53 -9.85 -5.37
CA LYS A 64 -6.43 -10.20 -4.46
C LYS A 64 -5.46 -9.06 -4.19
N GLY A 65 -5.30 -8.15 -5.15
CA GLY A 65 -4.39 -7.02 -4.99
C GLY A 65 -4.43 -6.00 -6.12
N ILE A 66 -3.74 -4.89 -5.88
CA ILE A 66 -3.48 -3.84 -6.86
C ILE A 66 -1.98 -3.56 -6.99
N ALA A 67 -1.53 -3.27 -8.21
CA ALA A 67 -0.15 -2.89 -8.50
C ALA A 67 -0.11 -1.52 -9.20
N ILE A 68 0.68 -0.58 -8.68
CA ILE A 68 0.77 0.78 -9.22
C ILE A 68 2.26 1.11 -9.42
N GLY A 69 2.67 1.25 -10.69
CA GLY A 69 3.95 1.85 -11.06
C GLY A 69 3.87 3.37 -11.05
N ASN A 70 4.99 4.04 -10.75
CA ASN A 70 5.24 5.50 -10.88
C ASN A 70 3.92 6.29 -10.84
N GLY A 71 3.29 6.35 -9.66
CA GLY A 71 1.83 6.52 -9.56
C GLY A 71 1.39 7.84 -8.95
N TRP A 72 0.45 8.54 -9.58
CA TRP A 72 -0.16 9.76 -9.03
C TRP A 72 -1.25 9.42 -8.01
N ILE A 73 -0.92 9.48 -6.71
CA ILE A 73 -1.70 8.92 -5.60
C ILE A 73 -1.93 9.96 -4.47
N ASP A 74 -0.90 10.71 -4.10
CA ASP A 74 -0.94 11.79 -3.10
C ASP A 74 -0.28 13.08 -3.64
N PRO A 75 -1.07 13.97 -4.26
CA PRO A 75 -0.60 15.27 -4.75
C PRO A 75 0.04 16.14 -3.66
N VAL A 76 -0.28 15.96 -2.38
CA VAL A 76 0.32 16.79 -1.31
C VAL A 76 1.79 16.43 -1.13
N SER A 77 2.12 15.14 -1.13
CA SER A 77 3.51 14.67 -1.12
C SER A 77 4.18 14.85 -2.48
N GLN A 78 3.49 14.58 -3.60
CA GLN A 78 4.09 14.55 -4.93
C GLN A 78 4.33 15.96 -5.54
N TYR A 79 3.50 16.97 -5.24
CA TYR A 79 3.83 18.36 -5.58
C TYR A 79 4.92 18.97 -4.68
N ASN A 80 5.06 18.51 -3.43
CA ASN A 80 6.21 18.87 -2.59
C ASN A 80 7.49 18.32 -3.20
N ALA A 81 7.41 17.09 -3.70
CA ALA A 81 8.52 16.35 -4.24
C ALA A 81 9.23 17.07 -5.41
N TYR A 82 8.53 17.50 -6.47
CA TYR A 82 9.13 18.13 -7.68
C TYR A 82 10.36 19.00 -7.39
N TYR A 83 10.23 19.96 -6.46
CA TYR A 83 11.31 20.84 -6.03
C TYR A 83 12.49 20.10 -5.35
N THR A 84 12.20 19.16 -4.45
CA THR A 84 13.20 18.52 -3.57
C THR A 84 14.24 17.67 -4.32
N PHE A 85 13.83 16.84 -5.28
CA PHE A 85 14.77 16.01 -6.06
C PHE A 85 15.40 16.78 -7.21
N SER A 86 14.69 17.72 -7.82
CA SER A 86 15.32 18.62 -8.81
C SER A 86 16.50 19.37 -8.19
N VAL A 87 16.41 19.72 -6.91
CA VAL A 87 17.52 20.29 -6.12
C VAL A 87 18.60 19.26 -5.75
N GLU A 88 18.30 17.97 -5.68
CA GLU A 88 19.21 16.90 -5.23
C GLU A 88 19.97 16.21 -6.36
N LYS A 89 19.28 15.89 -7.47
CA LYS A 89 19.88 15.40 -8.72
C LYS A 89 20.57 16.52 -9.50
N GLY A 90 20.39 17.79 -9.10
CA GLY A 90 21.02 18.95 -9.75
C GLY A 90 20.31 19.43 -11.02
N LEU A 91 19.01 19.16 -11.15
CA LEU A 91 18.15 19.57 -12.26
C LEU A 91 17.58 21.00 -12.10
N LEU A 92 17.85 21.67 -10.98
CA LEU A 92 17.29 22.98 -10.66
C LEU A 92 18.20 23.81 -9.72
N ASP A 93 18.77 24.89 -10.26
CA ASP A 93 19.54 25.89 -9.51
C ASP A 93 19.13 27.35 -9.80
N GLY A 94 19.96 28.31 -9.38
CA GLY A 94 19.83 29.72 -9.75
C GLY A 94 18.51 30.40 -9.35
N GLU A 95 18.05 31.32 -10.19
CA GLU A 95 16.81 32.08 -9.97
C GLU A 95 15.54 31.24 -10.20
N ASP A 96 15.62 30.17 -11.01
CA ASP A 96 14.50 29.25 -11.25
C ASP A 96 14.23 28.37 -10.03
N LYS A 97 15.27 27.88 -9.33
CA LYS A 97 15.13 27.24 -8.01
C LYS A 97 14.41 28.13 -7.01
N ASP A 98 14.85 29.39 -6.96
CA ASP A 98 14.26 30.42 -6.12
C ASP A 98 12.80 30.73 -6.53
N THR A 99 12.42 30.49 -7.79
CA THR A 99 11.07 30.69 -8.33
C THR A 99 10.17 29.48 -8.04
N ALA A 100 10.68 28.26 -8.23
CA ALA A 100 10.03 27.01 -7.87
C ALA A 100 9.74 26.92 -6.38
N GLU A 101 10.65 27.37 -5.51
CA GLU A 101 10.43 27.40 -4.06
C GLU A 101 9.28 28.38 -3.68
N LYS A 102 9.15 29.49 -4.41
CA LYS A 102 8.04 30.45 -4.27
C LYS A 102 6.71 29.91 -4.84
N GLN A 103 6.74 29.08 -5.89
CA GLN A 103 5.56 28.38 -6.42
C GLN A 103 5.10 27.28 -5.46
N LEU A 104 6.02 26.44 -4.96
CA LEU A 104 5.77 25.42 -3.95
C LEU A 104 5.09 25.99 -2.70
N LYS A 105 5.58 27.13 -2.19
CA LYS A 105 4.96 27.84 -1.06
C LYS A 105 3.51 28.30 -1.33
N LYS A 106 3.13 28.55 -2.59
CA LYS A 106 1.72 28.80 -2.99
C LYS A 106 0.95 27.49 -3.10
N CYS A 107 1.46 26.51 -3.85
CA CYS A 107 0.86 25.19 -4.03
C CYS A 107 0.48 24.53 -2.68
N MET A 108 1.44 24.44 -1.75
CA MET A 108 1.25 23.87 -0.42
C MET A 108 0.27 24.66 0.46
N LYS A 109 0.03 25.94 0.16
CA LYS A 109 -0.99 26.76 0.84
C LYS A 109 -2.39 26.43 0.33
N GLU A 110 -2.54 26.10 -0.95
CA GLU A 110 -3.83 25.73 -1.55
C GLU A 110 -4.20 24.27 -1.25
N GLN A 111 -3.27 23.32 -1.41
CA GLN A 111 -3.45 21.91 -1.01
C GLN A 111 -3.89 21.79 0.47
N LYS A 112 -3.35 22.63 1.37
CA LYS A 112 -3.75 22.66 2.79
C LYS A 112 -5.18 23.14 3.05
N LYS A 113 -5.84 23.81 2.11
CA LYS A 113 -7.27 24.18 2.24
C LYS A 113 -8.19 23.04 1.83
N LYS A 114 -7.84 22.36 0.73
CA LYS A 114 -8.61 21.27 0.13
C LYS A 114 -7.68 20.39 -0.72
N PRO A 115 -7.23 19.23 -0.20
CA PRO A 115 -6.49 18.27 -0.99
C PRO A 115 -7.27 17.89 -2.25
N THR A 116 -6.62 18.01 -3.41
CA THR A 116 -7.25 17.85 -4.73
C THR A 116 -6.29 17.14 -5.68
N ILE A 117 -6.85 16.34 -6.60
CA ILE A 117 -6.09 15.46 -7.51
C ILE A 117 -5.19 16.27 -8.46
N HIS A 118 -5.64 17.45 -8.89
CA HIS A 118 -4.95 18.34 -9.83
C HIS A 118 -5.05 19.79 -9.36
N LEU A 119 -3.99 20.58 -9.53
CA LEU A 119 -3.96 22.03 -9.28
C LEU A 119 -2.96 22.75 -10.20
N ASP A 120 -3.45 23.60 -11.11
CA ASP A 120 -2.61 24.36 -12.07
C ASP A 120 -1.50 25.21 -11.42
N ILE A 121 -1.73 25.71 -10.20
CA ILE A 121 -0.75 26.50 -9.43
C ILE A 121 0.43 25.66 -8.91
N CYS A 122 0.26 24.33 -8.88
CA CYS A 122 1.30 23.37 -8.52
C CYS A 122 2.09 22.90 -9.75
N GLU A 123 1.45 22.70 -10.91
CA GLU A 123 2.15 22.35 -12.17
C GLU A 123 3.17 23.42 -12.61
N GLN A 124 3.01 24.67 -12.17
CA GLN A 124 4.00 25.72 -12.40
C GLN A 124 5.40 25.38 -11.87
N ILE A 125 5.51 24.56 -10.81
CA ILE A 125 6.79 24.10 -10.25
C ILE A 125 7.52 23.25 -11.30
N LEU A 126 6.79 22.28 -11.86
CA LEU A 126 7.26 21.34 -12.87
C LEU A 126 7.71 22.08 -14.14
N GLN A 127 6.81 22.90 -14.69
CA GLN A 127 7.05 23.73 -15.88
C GLN A 127 8.23 24.71 -15.70
N THR A 128 8.60 25.05 -14.47
CA THR A 128 9.81 25.84 -14.18
C THR A 128 11.09 24.99 -14.24
N ILE A 129 11.05 23.73 -13.80
CA ILE A 129 12.18 22.79 -13.91
C ILE A 129 12.46 22.45 -15.38
N LEU A 130 11.42 22.16 -16.18
CA LEU A 130 11.54 21.95 -17.63
C LEU A 130 12.22 23.12 -18.33
N LYS A 131 11.74 24.33 -18.04
CA LYS A 131 12.24 25.56 -18.65
C LYS A 131 13.68 25.86 -18.23
N HIS A 132 14.06 25.51 -17.00
CA HIS A 132 15.43 25.59 -16.52
C HIS A 132 16.35 24.57 -17.23
N SER A 133 15.82 23.39 -17.58
CA SER A 133 16.55 22.33 -18.28
C SER A 133 16.84 22.61 -19.77
N ILE A 134 16.39 23.74 -20.33
CA ILE A 134 16.51 24.01 -21.78
C ILE A 134 17.97 24.13 -22.21
N GLN A 135 18.35 23.34 -23.21
CA GLN A 135 19.66 23.36 -23.86
C GLN A 135 19.52 23.69 -25.35
N LYS A 136 20.58 24.28 -25.94
CA LYS A 136 20.63 24.56 -27.39
C LYS A 136 21.55 23.56 -28.07
N VAL A 137 20.96 22.69 -28.88
CA VAL A 137 21.64 21.62 -29.62
C VAL A 137 21.57 21.94 -31.12
N GLY A 138 22.58 22.67 -31.59
CA GLY A 138 22.58 23.27 -32.93
C GLY A 138 21.55 24.41 -33.03
N GLU A 139 20.63 24.32 -33.98
CA GLU A 139 19.53 25.29 -34.13
C GLU A 139 18.30 24.95 -33.26
N ASN A 140 18.24 23.75 -32.67
CA ASN A 140 17.11 23.28 -31.87
C ASN A 140 17.28 23.60 -30.39
N GLU A 141 16.16 23.85 -29.71
CA GLU A 141 16.07 23.84 -28.25
C GLU A 141 15.56 22.47 -27.79
N THR A 142 16.34 21.79 -26.94
CA THR A 142 15.94 20.57 -26.22
C THR A 142 15.73 20.89 -24.75
N CYS A 143 15.11 19.96 -24.03
CA CYS A 143 14.94 19.97 -22.58
C CYS A 143 15.26 18.58 -22.04
N ILE A 144 15.24 18.42 -20.72
CA ILE A 144 15.13 17.09 -20.11
C ILE A 144 13.95 16.34 -20.75
N ASN A 145 14.15 15.08 -21.11
CA ASN A 145 13.04 14.16 -21.29
C ASN A 145 12.46 13.97 -19.90
N GLN A 146 11.25 14.44 -19.73
CA GLN A 146 10.63 14.63 -18.45
C GLN A 146 10.15 13.22 -17.97
N TYR A 147 9.86 12.27 -18.89
CA TYR A 147 9.77 10.82 -18.60
C TYR A 147 11.10 10.15 -18.16
N ASP A 148 12.29 10.71 -18.44
CA ASP A 148 13.59 10.15 -18.00
C ASP A 148 14.73 11.18 -17.87
N ILE A 149 15.15 11.49 -16.64
CA ILE A 149 16.19 12.51 -16.37
C ILE A 149 17.60 12.20 -16.89
N ARG A 150 17.84 10.98 -17.40
CA ARG A 150 19.11 10.64 -18.08
C ARG A 150 19.15 11.21 -19.50
N ASP A 151 17.99 11.53 -20.05
CA ASP A 151 17.79 11.98 -21.42
C ASP A 151 17.49 13.49 -21.42
N HIS A 152 18.19 14.21 -22.30
CA HIS A 152 18.06 15.66 -22.50
C HIS A 152 17.90 16.00 -23.99
N SER A 153 17.41 15.03 -24.78
CA SER A 153 17.43 15.06 -26.25
C SER A 153 16.10 15.44 -26.90
N ASP A 154 14.96 15.32 -26.21
CA ASP A 154 13.69 15.78 -26.80
C ASP A 154 13.58 17.32 -26.83
N SER A 155 12.97 17.80 -27.89
CA SER A 155 12.72 19.20 -28.20
C SER A 155 11.87 19.91 -27.13
N TYR A 156 12.12 21.20 -26.89
CA TYR A 156 11.21 22.06 -26.12
C TYR A 156 10.00 22.51 -26.98
N PRO A 157 8.79 22.73 -26.40
CA PRO A 157 8.32 22.37 -25.07
C PRO A 157 7.68 20.96 -25.06
N SER A 158 8.24 20.04 -25.83
CA SER A 158 7.76 18.67 -26.00
C SER A 158 8.29 17.80 -24.86
N CYS A 159 9.58 17.94 -24.55
CA CYS A 159 10.26 17.48 -23.34
C CYS A 159 9.95 16.04 -22.93
N GLY A 160 9.54 15.16 -23.82
CA GLY A 160 8.94 13.87 -23.44
C GLY A 160 7.87 13.41 -24.40
N SER A 161 7.18 14.31 -25.14
CA SER A 161 6.03 13.96 -26.01
C SER A 161 6.22 12.74 -26.90
N LYS A 162 7.47 12.58 -27.35
CA LYS A 162 7.85 11.66 -28.42
C LYS A 162 8.43 10.38 -27.84
N TRP A 163 8.51 10.27 -26.52
CA TRP A 163 8.92 9.08 -25.80
C TRP A 163 7.67 8.25 -25.44
N PRO A 164 7.73 6.91 -25.54
CA PRO A 164 8.81 6.12 -26.15
C PRO A 164 8.92 6.40 -27.65
N TYR A 165 10.13 6.45 -28.20
CA TYR A 165 10.39 6.94 -29.57
C TYR A 165 9.75 6.08 -30.67
N GLU A 166 9.41 4.84 -30.34
CA GLU A 166 8.67 3.87 -31.15
C GLU A 166 7.15 4.15 -31.20
N LEU A 167 6.62 5.10 -30.43
CA LEU A 167 5.18 5.42 -30.36
C LEU A 167 4.60 5.81 -31.74
N SER A 168 5.42 6.42 -32.60
CA SER A 168 5.04 6.75 -33.98
C SER A 168 4.82 5.50 -34.85
N ASP A 169 5.56 4.41 -34.63
CA ASP A 169 5.37 3.14 -35.33
C ASP A 169 4.20 2.34 -34.75
N ILE A 170 3.99 2.39 -33.43
CA ILE A 170 2.78 1.84 -32.77
C ILE A 170 1.52 2.53 -33.33
N THR A 171 1.55 3.86 -33.47
CA THR A 171 0.46 4.66 -34.06
C THR A 171 0.17 4.23 -35.50
N GLN A 172 1.20 4.04 -36.32
CA GLN A 172 1.04 3.57 -37.70
C GLN A 172 0.48 2.14 -37.75
N TYR A 173 0.99 1.23 -36.91
CA TYR A 173 0.54 -0.16 -36.85
C TYR A 173 -0.95 -0.28 -36.48
N LEU A 174 -1.37 0.36 -35.38
CA LEU A 174 -2.74 0.30 -34.88
C LEU A 174 -3.75 1.07 -35.75
N ARG A 175 -3.29 1.88 -36.71
CA ARG A 175 -4.13 2.55 -37.72
C ARG A 175 -4.26 1.79 -39.04
N ARG A 176 -3.59 0.64 -39.22
CA ARG A 176 -3.77 -0.19 -40.42
C ARG A 176 -5.16 -0.81 -40.45
N ALA A 177 -5.81 -0.80 -41.63
CA ALA A 177 -7.15 -1.34 -41.80
C ALA A 177 -7.25 -2.85 -41.48
N ASP A 178 -6.20 -3.64 -41.76
CA ASP A 178 -6.18 -5.07 -41.43
C ASP A 178 -6.01 -5.33 -39.92
N VAL A 179 -5.24 -4.49 -39.23
CA VAL A 179 -5.12 -4.52 -37.76
C VAL A 179 -6.43 -4.09 -37.10
N ILE A 180 -7.05 -3.00 -37.56
CA ILE A 180 -8.35 -2.51 -37.04
C ILE A 180 -9.44 -3.58 -37.18
N GLY A 181 -9.52 -4.27 -38.31
CA GLY A 181 -10.45 -5.38 -38.50
C GLY A 181 -10.14 -6.61 -37.64
N ALA A 182 -8.86 -6.93 -37.45
CA ALA A 182 -8.42 -8.04 -36.61
C ALA A 182 -8.71 -7.82 -35.10
N ILE A 183 -8.86 -6.57 -34.65
CA ILE A 183 -9.23 -6.21 -33.26
C ILE A 183 -10.69 -5.73 -33.13
N HIS A 184 -11.49 -5.85 -34.20
CA HIS A 184 -12.92 -5.49 -34.25
C HIS A 184 -13.23 -4.03 -33.86
N ALA A 185 -12.38 -3.09 -34.30
CA ALA A 185 -12.47 -1.66 -33.99
C ALA A 185 -13.04 -0.80 -35.14
N GLU A 186 -13.65 -1.39 -36.17
CA GLU A 186 -14.07 -0.71 -37.42
C GLU A 186 -15.09 0.42 -37.20
N ASN A 187 -15.80 0.42 -36.08
CA ASN A 187 -16.76 1.48 -35.72
C ASN A 187 -16.08 2.79 -35.25
N GLN A 188 -14.76 2.83 -35.06
CA GLN A 188 -14.04 4.00 -34.54
C GLN A 188 -13.54 4.94 -35.65
N GLN A 189 -14.05 6.17 -35.66
CA GLN A 189 -13.78 7.14 -36.73
C GLN A 189 -12.46 7.93 -36.59
N LEU A 190 -11.88 7.98 -35.38
CA LEU A 190 -10.69 8.80 -35.09
C LEU A 190 -9.36 8.05 -35.28
N GLY A 191 -9.40 6.74 -35.51
CA GLY A 191 -8.24 5.86 -35.43
C GLY A 191 -7.67 5.76 -34.00
N TRP A 192 -6.56 5.05 -33.84
CA TRP A 192 -5.85 5.00 -32.56
C TRP A 192 -5.07 6.30 -32.28
N VAL A 193 -5.14 6.77 -31.05
CA VAL A 193 -4.22 7.75 -30.44
C VAL A 193 -3.87 7.21 -29.06
N GLU A 194 -2.67 7.50 -28.59
CA GLU A 194 -2.23 7.09 -27.25
C GLU A 194 -2.89 7.98 -26.18
N CYS A 195 -2.38 9.21 -26.01
CA CYS A 195 -2.97 10.20 -25.11
C CYS A 195 -4.04 11.07 -25.79
N ASN A 196 -5.19 11.22 -25.12
CA ASN A 196 -6.24 12.18 -25.52
C ASN A 196 -6.42 13.25 -24.44
N HIS A 197 -5.76 14.40 -24.61
CA HIS A 197 -5.84 15.53 -23.69
C HIS A 197 -7.27 16.09 -23.51
N GLY A 198 -8.21 15.76 -24.39
CA GLY A 198 -9.64 16.07 -24.20
C GLY A 198 -10.28 15.26 -23.06
N VAL A 199 -9.83 14.03 -22.82
CA VAL A 199 -10.21 13.22 -21.66
C VAL A 199 -9.51 13.74 -20.40
N GLY A 200 -8.24 14.15 -20.50
CA GLY A 200 -7.51 14.80 -19.40
C GLY A 200 -8.24 16.02 -18.84
N ARG A 201 -8.62 16.97 -19.70
CA ARG A 201 -9.45 18.13 -19.33
C ARG A 201 -10.87 17.77 -18.88
N GLY A 202 -11.32 16.53 -19.11
CA GLY A 202 -12.56 16.00 -18.53
C GLY A 202 -12.50 15.82 -17.01
N PHE A 203 -11.30 15.84 -16.41
CA PHE A 203 -11.10 15.85 -14.96
C PHE A 203 -11.01 17.26 -14.36
N ASP A 204 -11.04 18.32 -15.17
CA ASP A 204 -11.03 19.70 -14.68
C ASP A 204 -12.25 19.92 -13.77
N ASN A 205 -12.01 20.34 -12.52
CA ASN A 205 -13.02 20.47 -11.45
C ASN A 205 -13.55 19.14 -10.86
N ASP A 206 -12.85 18.00 -11.04
CA ASP A 206 -13.17 16.79 -10.28
C ASP A 206 -13.02 17.03 -8.77
N ASN A 207 -14.08 16.74 -8.02
CA ASN A 207 -14.17 16.97 -6.57
C ASN A 207 -13.85 15.73 -5.73
N SER A 208 -13.40 14.64 -6.37
CA SER A 208 -12.95 13.43 -5.69
C SER A 208 -11.67 13.71 -4.87
N PRO A 209 -11.54 13.24 -3.62
CA PRO A 209 -10.28 13.35 -2.88
C PRO A 209 -9.15 12.53 -3.53
N PRO A 210 -7.87 12.86 -3.26
CA PRO A 210 -6.72 12.03 -3.63
C PRO A 210 -6.85 10.56 -3.24
N SER A 211 -6.40 9.66 -4.12
CA SER A 211 -6.62 8.21 -3.99
C SER A 211 -5.86 7.57 -2.82
N VAL A 212 -4.81 8.22 -2.30
CA VAL A 212 -4.15 7.88 -1.02
C VAL A 212 -5.14 7.67 0.12
N THR A 213 -6.26 8.42 0.14
CA THR A 213 -7.30 8.31 1.16
C THR A 213 -8.01 6.94 1.19
N LEU A 214 -7.91 6.16 0.11
CA LEU A 214 -8.52 4.83 -0.02
C LEU A 214 -7.57 3.70 0.42
N LEU A 215 -6.24 3.90 0.31
CA LEU A 215 -5.24 2.86 0.61
C LEU A 215 -5.41 2.23 2.01
N PRO A 216 -5.69 2.96 3.11
CA PRO A 216 -5.86 2.38 4.45
C PRO A 216 -7.09 1.45 4.60
N ALA A 217 -8.04 1.50 3.66
CA ALA A 217 -9.19 0.60 3.60
C ALA A 217 -8.94 -0.62 2.68
N LEU A 218 -8.13 -0.44 1.64
CA LEU A 218 -7.69 -1.52 0.74
C LEU A 218 -6.70 -2.45 1.44
N LEU A 219 -5.69 -1.89 2.12
CA LEU A 219 -4.63 -2.62 2.84
C LEU A 219 -5.14 -3.53 3.99
N LYS A 220 -6.41 -3.39 4.39
CA LYS A 220 -7.08 -4.28 5.34
C LYS A 220 -7.64 -5.56 4.72
N GLN A 221 -7.66 -5.65 3.39
CA GLN A 221 -8.44 -6.64 2.64
C GLN A 221 -7.67 -7.27 1.46
N ILE A 222 -6.79 -6.50 0.81
CA ILE A 222 -6.02 -6.91 -0.37
C ILE A 222 -4.56 -6.47 -0.25
N ASN A 223 -3.68 -7.10 -1.03
CA ASN A 223 -2.27 -6.69 -1.14
C ASN A 223 -2.14 -5.45 -2.03
N VAL A 224 -1.24 -4.54 -1.70
CA VAL A 224 -0.88 -3.38 -2.53
C VAL A 224 0.60 -3.46 -2.86
N LEU A 225 0.92 -3.49 -4.15
CA LEU A 225 2.26 -3.22 -4.66
C LEU A 225 2.30 -1.79 -5.18
N LEU A 226 3.22 -0.99 -4.65
CA LEU A 226 3.68 0.24 -5.28
C LEU A 226 5.09 -0.01 -5.83
N TYR A 227 5.40 0.50 -7.02
CA TYR A 227 6.76 0.47 -7.55
C TYR A 227 7.12 1.77 -8.27
N SER A 228 8.41 2.03 -8.42
CA SER A 228 8.90 3.23 -9.11
C SER A 228 10.25 3.00 -9.79
N GLY A 229 10.45 3.66 -10.93
CA GLY A 229 11.77 3.97 -11.48
C GLY A 229 12.54 4.97 -10.59
N ASP A 230 13.76 5.32 -10.97
CA ASP A 230 14.59 6.28 -10.21
C ASP A 230 15.30 7.32 -11.10
N GLN A 231 14.90 7.44 -12.37
CA GLN A 231 15.47 8.28 -13.44
C GLN A 231 14.38 8.91 -14.33
N ASP A 232 13.90 10.11 -14.00
CA ASP A 232 12.46 10.35 -13.93
C ASP A 232 12.15 11.85 -13.56
N LEU A 233 11.12 12.62 -14.06
CA LEU A 233 10.67 13.94 -13.46
C LEU A 233 9.11 14.28 -12.99
N ILE A 234 8.01 13.45 -13.05
CA ILE A 234 6.64 13.64 -12.36
C ILE A 234 6.19 12.66 -11.23
N CYS A 235 6.15 11.35 -11.44
CA CYS A 235 5.15 10.46 -10.81
C CYS A 235 5.63 9.62 -9.62
N ASN A 236 5.91 10.32 -8.52
CA ASN A 236 7.29 10.21 -8.10
C ASN A 236 7.69 9.51 -6.82
N THR A 237 8.94 9.06 -6.73
CA THR A 237 9.42 8.29 -5.58
C THR A 237 9.82 9.04 -4.29
N ASN A 238 10.10 10.38 -4.21
CA ASN A 238 10.22 11.16 -2.88
C ASN A 238 8.68 11.38 -2.58
N GLY A 239 7.82 11.83 -3.48
CA GLY A 239 6.39 11.93 -3.18
C GLY A 239 5.76 10.59 -2.80
N THR A 240 6.27 9.45 -3.30
CA THR A 240 5.90 8.10 -2.85
C THR A 240 6.55 7.77 -1.51
N ASN A 241 7.83 8.07 -1.25
CA ASN A 241 8.44 7.87 0.07
C ASN A 241 7.81 8.79 1.14
N ASP A 242 7.62 10.09 0.91
CA ASP A 242 6.86 11.04 1.74
C ASP A 242 5.41 10.58 1.93
N MET A 243 4.73 10.12 0.86
CA MET A 243 3.39 9.55 1.00
C MET A 243 3.43 8.31 1.89
N LEU A 244 4.39 7.41 1.72
CA LEU A 244 4.54 6.19 2.52
C LEU A 244 4.89 6.51 3.98
N GLU A 245 5.77 7.49 4.23
CA GLU A 245 6.08 8.04 5.56
C GLU A 245 4.86 8.73 6.17
N ASN A 246 3.97 9.33 5.36
CA ASN A 246 2.76 10.00 5.81
C ASN A 246 1.51 9.11 5.93
N LEU A 247 1.48 7.96 5.25
CA LEU A 247 0.37 7.02 5.23
C LEU A 247 0.22 6.32 6.58
N GLU A 248 -1.00 6.28 7.11
CA GLU A 248 -1.36 5.45 8.25
C GLU A 248 -2.21 4.27 7.77
N TRP A 249 -1.72 3.04 7.99
CA TRP A 249 -2.45 1.83 7.63
C TRP A 249 -2.26 0.74 8.69
N ASN A 250 -3.28 -0.09 8.89
CA ASN A 250 -3.23 -1.26 9.76
C ASN A 250 -2.64 -0.99 11.17
N GLY A 251 -2.91 0.20 11.73
CA GLY A 251 -2.57 0.61 13.09
C GLY A 251 -1.32 1.48 13.26
N HIS A 252 -0.53 1.72 12.20
CA HIS A 252 0.72 2.48 12.29
C HIS A 252 0.93 3.44 11.11
N LYS A 253 1.57 4.59 11.39
CA LYS A 253 2.01 5.58 10.40
C LYS A 253 3.43 5.28 9.92
N GLY A 254 3.64 5.23 8.61
CA GLY A 254 4.92 4.86 8.01
C GLY A 254 5.25 3.37 8.12
N PHE A 255 6.26 2.91 7.38
CA PHE A 255 6.89 1.61 7.63
C PHE A 255 7.55 1.62 9.02
N GLN A 256 7.29 0.60 9.84
CA GLN A 256 7.89 0.46 11.17
C GLN A 256 9.24 -0.26 11.10
N ASN A 257 9.38 -1.19 10.13
CA ASN A 257 10.67 -1.73 9.74
C ASN A 257 11.15 -1.04 8.46
N LEU A 258 12.25 -0.29 8.53
CA LEU A 258 12.87 0.39 7.39
C LEU A 258 13.98 -0.46 6.71
N THR A 259 14.11 -1.74 7.05
CA THR A 259 15.10 -2.63 6.43
C THR A 259 14.74 -2.89 4.97
N THR A 260 15.35 -2.14 4.06
CA THR A 260 15.24 -2.38 2.61
C THR A 260 16.06 -3.62 2.25
N LEU A 261 15.42 -4.59 1.59
CA LEU A 261 16.07 -5.79 1.10
C LEU A 261 16.55 -5.53 -0.34
N PRO A 262 17.83 -5.77 -0.68
CA PRO A 262 18.27 -5.64 -2.07
C PRO A 262 17.57 -6.69 -2.94
N TYR A 263 17.20 -6.29 -4.14
CA TYR A 263 16.50 -7.13 -5.12
C TYR A 263 17.42 -7.42 -6.30
N PHE A 264 17.60 -8.69 -6.62
CA PHE A 264 18.47 -9.14 -7.71
C PHE A 264 17.67 -9.92 -8.75
N VAL A 265 17.97 -9.65 -10.02
CA VAL A 265 17.45 -10.38 -11.18
C VAL A 265 18.61 -10.63 -12.14
N ASN A 266 18.79 -11.87 -12.57
CA ASN A 266 19.94 -12.32 -13.37
C ASN A 266 21.29 -11.87 -12.79
N HIS A 267 21.50 -12.13 -11.49
CA HIS A 267 22.69 -11.73 -10.69
C HIS A 267 23.01 -10.22 -10.70
N THR A 268 22.11 -9.39 -11.20
CA THR A 268 22.25 -7.94 -11.25
C THR A 268 21.36 -7.32 -10.19
N LYS A 269 21.88 -6.38 -9.38
CA LYS A 269 21.08 -5.65 -8.39
C LYS A 269 20.09 -4.74 -9.11
N ALA A 270 18.86 -5.22 -9.25
CA ALA A 270 17.78 -4.56 -9.97
C ALA A 270 17.11 -3.44 -9.17
N GLY A 271 17.23 -3.46 -7.83
CA GLY A 271 16.54 -2.48 -6.99
C GLY A 271 16.64 -2.76 -5.49
N TYR A 272 15.63 -2.28 -4.76
CA TYR A 272 15.33 -2.70 -3.39
C TYR A 272 13.83 -2.87 -3.16
N ILE A 273 13.49 -3.72 -2.20
CA ILE A 273 12.11 -4.04 -1.80
C ILE A 273 11.93 -3.73 -0.31
N LEU A 274 10.78 -3.18 0.05
CA LEU A 274 10.30 -2.96 1.41
C LEU A 274 8.87 -3.50 1.52
N SER A 275 8.53 -4.29 2.55
CA SER A 275 7.20 -4.90 2.67
C SER A 275 6.74 -5.04 4.11
N GLU A 276 5.52 -4.57 4.40
CA GLU A 276 4.93 -4.60 5.75
C GLU A 276 3.41 -4.39 5.68
N ARG A 277 2.64 -5.09 6.54
CA ARG A 277 1.19 -4.85 6.72
C ARG A 277 0.39 -4.81 5.40
N ASN A 278 0.65 -5.75 4.49
CA ASN A 278 0.05 -5.91 3.14
C ASN A 278 0.46 -4.86 2.08
N LEU A 279 1.38 -3.95 2.42
CA LEU A 279 1.96 -2.97 1.50
C LEU A 279 3.38 -3.41 1.13
N THR A 280 3.65 -3.55 -0.17
CA THR A 280 5.00 -3.74 -0.71
C THR A 280 5.37 -2.53 -1.56
N TYR A 281 6.56 -2.01 -1.36
CA TYR A 281 7.16 -0.94 -2.14
C TYR A 281 8.47 -1.42 -2.80
N VAL A 282 8.67 -1.08 -4.07
CA VAL A 282 9.85 -1.49 -4.85
C VAL A 282 10.41 -0.31 -5.63
N VAL A 283 11.68 0.01 -5.45
CA VAL A 283 12.39 0.95 -6.33
C VAL A 283 13.27 0.16 -7.28
N VAL A 284 13.14 0.38 -8.57
CA VAL A 284 13.83 -0.34 -9.65
C VAL A 284 14.86 0.55 -10.31
N TYR A 285 16.14 0.26 -10.07
CA TYR A 285 17.25 1.12 -10.47
C TYR A 285 17.43 1.24 -11.98
N ASN A 286 17.85 2.42 -12.42
CA ASN A 286 18.09 2.80 -13.79
C ASN A 286 16.85 2.61 -14.67
N SER A 287 15.67 3.03 -14.18
CA SER A 287 14.40 2.94 -14.90
C SER A 287 13.65 4.26 -14.87
N SER A 288 12.88 4.52 -15.92
CA SER A 288 11.91 5.63 -16.11
C SER A 288 10.51 5.31 -15.54
N HIS A 289 9.51 6.07 -15.99
CA HIS A 289 8.06 5.84 -15.80
C HIS A 289 7.64 4.42 -16.10
N MET A 290 8.01 3.99 -17.30
CA MET A 290 7.66 2.70 -17.84
C MET A 290 8.75 1.73 -17.39
N VAL A 291 8.78 1.41 -16.09
CA VAL A 291 9.63 0.36 -15.54
C VAL A 291 9.54 -0.95 -16.37
N PRO A 292 8.38 -1.33 -16.96
CA PRO A 292 8.31 -2.46 -17.89
C PRO A 292 9.02 -2.27 -19.25
N TYR A 293 9.18 -1.03 -19.73
CA TYR A 293 9.96 -0.70 -20.94
C TYR A 293 11.46 -0.75 -20.64
N ASP A 294 11.90 -0.12 -19.55
CA ASP A 294 13.29 -0.10 -19.10
C ASP A 294 13.83 -1.46 -18.63
N LYS A 295 12.99 -2.24 -17.92
CA LYS A 295 13.37 -3.47 -17.20
C LYS A 295 12.27 -4.56 -17.31
N PRO A 296 11.87 -5.00 -18.52
CA PRO A 296 10.79 -5.99 -18.71
C PRO A 296 10.99 -7.29 -17.93
N VAL A 297 12.25 -7.74 -17.81
CA VAL A 297 12.65 -8.95 -17.06
C VAL A 297 12.43 -8.78 -15.55
N VAL A 298 12.64 -7.57 -15.02
CA VAL A 298 12.48 -7.25 -13.59
C VAL A 298 11.01 -7.02 -13.26
N SER A 299 10.28 -6.25 -14.08
CA SER A 299 8.86 -5.98 -13.85
C SER A 299 8.02 -7.26 -13.90
N MET A 300 8.33 -8.18 -14.82
CA MET A 300 7.70 -9.50 -14.89
C MET A 300 7.96 -10.35 -13.64
N ASP A 301 9.21 -10.42 -13.17
CA ASP A 301 9.57 -11.15 -11.95
C ASP A 301 8.92 -10.56 -10.69
N MET A 302 8.90 -9.23 -10.57
CA MET A 302 8.22 -8.47 -9.52
C MET A 302 6.71 -8.75 -9.50
N MET A 303 6.05 -8.72 -10.67
CA MET A 303 4.62 -9.02 -10.78
C MET A 303 4.29 -10.48 -10.46
N TYR A 304 5.12 -11.44 -10.88
CA TYR A 304 4.96 -12.85 -10.53
C TYR A 304 5.05 -13.08 -9.01
N ARG A 305 6.02 -12.45 -8.34
CA ARG A 305 6.14 -12.48 -6.88
C ARG A 305 4.91 -11.86 -6.18
N PHE A 306 4.44 -10.72 -6.67
CA PHE A 306 3.24 -10.06 -6.14
C PHE A 306 1.95 -10.89 -6.30
N MET A 307 1.83 -11.61 -7.42
CA MET A 307 0.73 -12.55 -7.68
C MET A 307 0.85 -13.87 -6.88
N GLY A 308 1.94 -14.07 -6.11
CA GLY A 308 2.18 -15.30 -5.36
C GLY A 308 2.56 -16.50 -6.24
N LEU A 309 2.98 -16.26 -7.49
CA LEU A 309 3.45 -17.31 -8.38
C LEU A 309 4.85 -17.76 -7.93
N ASN A 310 5.13 -19.07 -8.02
CA ASN A 310 6.46 -19.59 -7.76
C ASN A 310 7.41 -19.17 -8.88
N HIS A 311 8.17 -18.09 -8.66
CA HIS A 311 9.02 -17.47 -9.67
C HIS A 311 10.05 -18.44 -10.25
N HIS A 312 10.52 -19.44 -9.48
CA HIS A 312 11.41 -20.49 -9.99
C HIS A 312 10.80 -21.40 -11.08
N LEU A 313 9.46 -21.41 -11.23
CA LEU A 313 8.75 -22.18 -12.26
C LEU A 313 8.30 -21.32 -13.46
N VAL A 314 8.23 -19.99 -13.31
CA VAL A 314 7.71 -19.08 -14.36
C VAL A 314 8.74 -18.10 -14.91
N SER A 315 9.74 -17.69 -14.11
CA SER A 315 10.89 -16.90 -14.55
C SER A 315 11.94 -17.80 -15.21
N LYS A 316 12.45 -17.43 -16.39
CA LYS A 316 13.52 -18.17 -17.09
C LYS A 316 14.93 -17.78 -16.63
N TRP A 317 15.03 -17.09 -15.50
CA TRP A 317 16.23 -16.43 -14.99
C TRP A 317 16.27 -16.52 -13.45
N PRO A 318 17.46 -16.54 -12.84
CA PRO A 318 17.59 -16.51 -11.39
C PRO A 318 17.20 -15.12 -10.85
N SER A 319 16.51 -15.08 -9.72
CA SER A 319 16.17 -13.84 -9.01
C SER A 319 15.99 -14.09 -7.50
N SER A 320 16.43 -13.13 -6.69
CA SER A 320 16.51 -13.26 -5.22
C SER A 320 16.20 -11.93 -4.51
N ILE A 321 15.83 -12.02 -3.23
CA ILE A 321 15.54 -10.88 -2.36
C ILE A 321 16.32 -11.08 -1.06
N GLY A 322 17.02 -10.04 -0.62
CA GLY A 322 17.89 -10.10 0.55
C GLY A 322 19.37 -10.13 0.16
N PHE A 323 20.23 -10.02 1.16
CA PHE A 323 21.67 -10.01 0.98
C PHE A 323 22.16 -11.38 0.49
N GLU A 324 22.99 -11.39 -0.56
CA GLU A 324 23.64 -12.63 -1.02
C GLU A 324 24.58 -13.12 0.08
N ASN A 325 24.28 -14.27 0.67
CA ASN A 325 25.23 -14.99 1.50
C ASN A 325 26.33 -15.54 0.60
N SER A 326 27.57 -15.17 0.86
CA SER A 326 28.73 -15.69 0.15
C SER A 326 29.11 -17.09 0.66
N ASP A 327 28.33 -18.09 0.29
CA ASP A 327 28.65 -19.51 0.44
C ASP A 327 28.05 -20.31 -0.74
N ASP A 328 28.90 -20.90 -1.57
CA ASP A 328 28.51 -21.88 -2.58
C ASP A 328 28.19 -23.23 -1.90
N ASP A 329 26.91 -23.63 -1.85
CA ASP A 329 26.58 -25.06 -1.98
C ASP A 329 25.18 -25.30 -2.56
N ILE A 330 25.04 -26.37 -3.33
CA ILE A 330 23.79 -26.81 -3.95
C ILE A 330 23.21 -27.96 -3.14
N SER A 331 22.21 -27.66 -2.30
CA SER A 331 21.28 -28.68 -1.84
C SER A 331 19.84 -28.18 -1.82
N THR A 332 18.93 -28.99 -2.35
CA THR A 332 17.49 -28.76 -2.32
C THR A 332 16.96 -29.05 -0.92
N ASP A 333 16.39 -28.06 -0.23
CA ASP A 333 15.67 -28.32 1.03
C ASP A 333 14.35 -27.54 1.16
N THR A 334 13.29 -28.33 1.32
CA THR A 334 11.96 -28.01 1.88
C THR A 334 11.94 -27.14 3.15
N SER A 335 13.03 -27.06 3.92
CA SER A 335 13.14 -26.31 5.18
C SER A 335 12.74 -24.83 5.10
N PHE A 336 12.78 -24.19 3.93
CA PHE A 336 12.51 -22.75 3.82
C PHE A 336 11.06 -22.38 4.20
N ASN A 337 10.07 -23.14 3.73
CA ASN A 337 8.67 -22.88 4.06
C ASN A 337 8.39 -23.14 5.56
N GLU A 338 8.93 -24.24 6.10
CA GLU A 338 8.76 -24.60 7.51
C GLU A 338 9.35 -23.53 8.45
N LYS A 339 10.47 -22.88 8.06
CA LYS A 339 11.03 -21.75 8.80
C LYS A 339 10.11 -20.52 8.79
N ILE A 340 9.46 -20.19 7.67
CA ILE A 340 8.53 -19.07 7.58
C ILE A 340 7.28 -19.33 8.42
N ASP A 341 6.66 -20.50 8.30
CA ASP A 341 5.50 -20.88 9.12
C ASP A 341 5.83 -20.87 10.61
N LYS A 342 7.04 -21.30 10.99
CA LYS A 342 7.49 -21.26 12.40
C LYS A 342 7.67 -19.84 12.92
N TYR A 343 8.05 -18.88 12.08
CA TYR A 343 8.09 -17.45 12.44
C TYR A 343 6.69 -16.86 12.61
N TYR A 344 5.76 -17.13 11.69
CA TYR A 344 4.36 -16.67 11.81
C TYR A 344 3.66 -17.26 13.04
N ASN A 345 3.85 -18.55 13.30
CA ASN A 345 3.24 -19.24 14.45
C ASN A 345 3.86 -18.84 15.80
N ALA A 346 5.15 -18.49 15.85
CA ALA A 346 5.77 -17.96 17.08
C ALA A 346 5.13 -16.61 17.51
N GLY A 347 4.83 -15.74 16.55
CA GLY A 347 4.17 -14.45 16.80
C GLY A 347 2.76 -14.62 17.37
N THR A 348 1.93 -15.46 16.75
CA THR A 348 0.55 -15.70 17.21
C THR A 348 0.50 -16.45 18.54
N PHE A 349 1.34 -17.47 18.76
CA PHE A 349 1.39 -18.21 20.02
C PHE A 349 1.78 -17.31 21.21
N THR A 350 2.76 -16.41 20.99
CA THR A 350 3.17 -15.42 22.01
C THR A 350 2.02 -14.44 22.32
N LEU A 351 1.30 -13.96 21.31
CA LEU A 351 0.16 -13.06 21.49
C LEU A 351 -0.97 -13.73 22.29
N VAL A 352 -1.28 -15.00 22.00
CA VAL A 352 -2.29 -15.80 22.72
C VAL A 352 -1.89 -15.98 24.19
N ILE A 353 -0.63 -16.30 24.49
CA ILE A 353 -0.15 -16.41 25.88
C ILE A 353 -0.29 -15.08 26.63
N VAL A 354 0.07 -13.95 26.00
CA VAL A 354 -0.09 -12.62 26.62
C VAL A 354 -1.57 -12.29 26.90
N ILE A 355 -2.47 -12.59 25.96
CA ILE A 355 -3.92 -12.40 26.15
C ILE A 355 -4.44 -13.28 27.30
N LEU A 356 -4.07 -14.56 27.35
CA LEU A 356 -4.46 -15.48 28.43
C LEU A 356 -3.90 -15.03 29.79
N ALA A 357 -2.66 -14.52 29.84
CA ALA A 357 -2.08 -13.98 31.07
C ALA A 357 -2.81 -12.71 31.57
N ILE A 358 -3.20 -11.80 30.66
CA ILE A 358 -3.98 -10.60 30.99
C ILE A 358 -5.38 -10.99 31.49
N VAL A 359 -6.07 -11.93 30.83
CA VAL A 359 -7.37 -12.46 31.27
C VAL A 359 -7.26 -13.16 32.62
N GLY A 360 -6.22 -13.96 32.84
CA GLY A 360 -5.94 -14.61 34.13
C GLY A 360 -5.70 -13.62 35.26
N LEU A 361 -4.87 -12.59 35.04
CA LEU A 361 -4.66 -11.49 36.00
C LEU A 361 -5.97 -10.74 36.30
N GLY A 362 -6.77 -10.44 35.27
CA GLY A 362 -8.09 -9.84 35.42
C GLY A 362 -9.02 -10.70 36.30
N ALA A 363 -9.08 -12.01 36.04
CA ALA A 363 -9.87 -12.96 36.82
C ALA A 363 -9.39 -13.09 38.28
N ILE A 364 -8.08 -13.07 38.54
CA ILE A 364 -7.50 -13.08 39.90
C ILE A 364 -7.83 -11.79 40.65
N ILE A 365 -7.69 -10.62 40.01
CA ILE A 365 -8.03 -9.32 40.59
C ILE A 365 -9.54 -9.24 40.89
N TRP A 366 -10.39 -9.72 39.98
CA TRP A 366 -11.83 -9.79 40.17
C TRP A 366 -12.23 -10.76 41.30
N ARG A 367 -11.66 -11.97 41.34
CA ARG A 367 -11.88 -12.96 42.41
C ARG A 367 -11.45 -12.43 43.78
N ASN A 368 -10.35 -11.69 43.85
CA ASN A 368 -9.88 -11.06 45.09
C ASN A 368 -10.72 -9.85 45.51
N ARG A 369 -11.21 -9.03 44.57
CA ARG A 369 -12.22 -7.98 44.85
C ARG A 369 -13.54 -8.57 45.33
N SER A 370 -14.03 -9.63 44.70
CA SER A 370 -15.25 -10.34 45.09
C SER A 370 -15.12 -10.97 46.49
N ARG A 371 -14.01 -11.65 46.78
CA ARG A 371 -13.71 -12.19 48.12
C ARG A 371 -13.62 -11.10 49.21
N ARG A 372 -13.06 -9.92 48.90
CA ARG A 372 -13.11 -8.76 49.83
C ARG A 372 -14.53 -8.24 50.01
N ARG A 373 -15.33 -8.12 48.94
CA ARG A 373 -16.74 -7.69 49.02
C ARG A 373 -17.57 -8.64 49.89
N ASN A 374 -17.40 -9.95 49.74
CA ASN A 374 -18.09 -10.95 50.56
C ASN A 374 -17.58 -11.00 52.01
N ARG A 375 -16.28 -10.76 52.28
CA ARG A 375 -15.78 -10.61 53.66
C ARG A 375 -16.38 -9.38 54.35
N ASN A 376 -16.42 -8.24 53.68
CA ASN A 376 -17.02 -7.02 54.23
C ASN A 376 -18.54 -7.19 54.46
N ALA A 377 -19.26 -7.85 53.54
CA ALA A 377 -20.66 -8.19 53.71
C ALA A 377 -20.88 -9.17 54.90
N SER A 378 -20.03 -10.19 55.03
CA SER A 378 -20.07 -11.13 56.16
C SER A 378 -19.80 -10.46 57.51
N GLN A 379 -18.85 -9.51 57.57
CA GLN A 379 -18.59 -8.74 58.80
C GLN A 379 -19.74 -7.78 59.14
N ALA A 380 -20.33 -7.11 58.14
CA ALA A 380 -21.52 -6.27 58.35
C ALA A 380 -22.73 -7.10 58.81
N MET A 381 -22.94 -8.28 58.23
CA MET A 381 -23.99 -9.22 58.63
C MET A 381 -23.75 -9.79 60.03
N LYS A 382 -22.50 -10.09 60.41
CA LYS A 382 -22.17 -10.56 61.76
C LYS A 382 -22.38 -9.49 62.82
N ALA A 383 -22.01 -8.24 62.54
CA ALA A 383 -22.31 -7.10 63.41
C ALA A 383 -23.83 -6.84 63.53
N ALA A 384 -24.61 -7.05 62.46
CA ALA A 384 -26.07 -6.95 62.52
C ALA A 384 -26.71 -8.07 63.37
N VAL A 385 -26.18 -9.30 63.30
CA VAL A 385 -26.63 -10.43 64.15
C VAL A 385 -26.24 -10.22 65.61
N GLU A 386 -25.00 -9.80 65.88
CA GLU A 386 -24.54 -9.45 67.24
C GLU A 386 -25.34 -8.27 67.82
N SER A 387 -25.88 -7.38 66.97
CA SER A 387 -26.81 -6.31 67.36
C SER A 387 -28.25 -6.77 67.63
N GLN A 388 -28.67 -7.96 67.22
CA GLN A 388 -30.00 -8.52 67.54
C GLN A 388 -29.97 -9.54 68.67
N MET A 389 -28.84 -10.23 68.88
CA MET A 389 -28.68 -11.21 69.97
C MET A 389 -28.53 -10.59 71.37
N GLY A 390 -28.60 -9.25 71.48
CA GLY A 390 -28.64 -8.54 72.77
C GLY A 390 -30.05 -8.22 73.29
N GLU A 391 -31.12 -8.59 72.56
CA GLU A 391 -32.50 -8.14 72.84
C GLU A 391 -33.55 -9.26 72.65
N MET A 392 -33.31 -10.47 73.16
CA MET A 392 -34.35 -11.50 73.37
C MET A 392 -33.84 -12.63 74.27
N ASP A 393 -34.18 -12.57 75.57
CA ASP A 393 -33.85 -13.63 76.55
C ASP A 393 -35.07 -13.85 77.49
N GLU A 394 -36.20 -14.27 76.91
CA GLU A 394 -37.41 -14.65 77.67
C GLU A 394 -38.24 -15.73 76.92
N LEU A 395 -38.94 -16.59 77.69
CA LEU A 395 -40.05 -17.50 77.27
C LEU A 395 -39.76 -18.79 76.45
N VAL A 396 -39.13 -19.75 77.14
CA VAL A 396 -39.47 -21.20 77.31
C VAL A 396 -40.61 -21.86 76.47
N ILE A 397 -40.38 -23.09 75.95
CA ILE A 397 -41.20 -24.36 76.06
C ILE A 397 -41.05 -25.35 74.85
N GLU A 398 -40.58 -26.56 75.18
CA GLU A 398 -40.84 -27.94 74.66
C GLU A 398 -41.17 -28.32 73.18
N SER A 399 -40.29 -29.16 72.59
CA SER A 399 -40.54 -30.56 72.11
C SER A 399 -41.53 -30.92 70.94
N PRO A 400 -41.39 -32.09 70.26
CA PRO A 400 -40.16 -32.78 69.78
C PRO A 400 -40.29 -33.59 68.42
N LEU A 401 -39.14 -34.13 67.96
CA LEU A 401 -38.95 -35.46 67.29
C LEU A 401 -39.13 -35.69 65.76
N PHE A 402 -38.58 -36.84 65.32
CA PHE A 402 -38.50 -37.49 63.99
C PHE A 402 -37.41 -37.00 62.97
N GLN A 403 -36.83 -37.86 62.12
CA GLN A 403 -35.96 -39.06 62.32
C GLN A 403 -35.41 -39.53 60.94
N SER A 404 -34.40 -40.41 60.94
CA SER A 404 -33.76 -41.18 59.84
C SER A 404 -32.79 -40.41 58.91
N ASP A 405 -31.51 -40.79 58.80
CA ASP A 405 -30.82 -42.04 58.33
C ASP A 405 -30.59 -41.96 56.78
N ASP A 406 -29.49 -42.41 56.16
CA ASP A 406 -28.35 -43.24 56.62
C ASP A 406 -27.12 -43.15 55.67
N VAL A 407 -25.94 -43.68 56.09
CA VAL A 407 -24.91 -44.45 55.29
C VAL A 407 -24.28 -43.86 53.98
N ASP A 408 -22.96 -43.90 53.69
CA ASP A 408 -21.77 -44.29 54.50
C ASP A 408 -20.37 -43.97 53.86
N HIS A 409 -19.30 -44.19 54.65
CA HIS A 409 -17.90 -44.66 54.38
C HIS A 409 -17.17 -44.47 53.02
N PHE A 410 -15.82 -44.36 52.90
CA PHE A 410 -14.63 -44.13 53.78
C PHE A 410 -13.44 -43.73 52.84
N GLY A 411 -12.50 -42.84 53.20
CA GLY A 411 -11.20 -43.16 53.85
C GLY A 411 -10.05 -43.43 52.83
N ASP A 412 -8.75 -43.26 53.11
CA ASP A 412 -8.01 -42.51 54.14
C ASP A 412 -6.48 -42.48 53.78
N SER A 413 -5.65 -41.77 54.56
CA SER A 413 -4.15 -41.78 54.67
C SER A 413 -3.22 -40.87 53.79
N ASP A 414 -2.36 -40.15 54.53
CA ASP A 414 -1.15 -39.36 54.18
C ASP A 414 0.15 -40.21 54.44
N PRO A 415 1.43 -39.73 54.58
CA PRO A 415 2.01 -38.36 54.62
C PRO A 415 3.42 -38.14 53.97
N GLU A 416 4.04 -36.97 54.27
CA GLU A 416 5.51 -36.67 54.34
C GLU A 416 6.34 -36.58 53.01
N ASP A 417 7.36 -35.71 52.83
CA ASP A 417 7.84 -34.51 53.58
C ASP A 417 8.76 -33.57 52.73
N ASP A 418 9.20 -32.44 53.33
CA ASP A 418 10.46 -31.66 53.18
C ASP A 418 10.89 -30.93 51.85
N ASN A 419 10.52 -29.63 51.73
CA ASN A 419 11.39 -28.44 51.89
C ASN A 419 12.59 -28.01 50.96
N HIS A 420 12.75 -26.66 50.83
CA HIS A 420 13.91 -25.79 50.48
C HIS A 420 14.67 -25.78 49.11
N GLY A 421 14.98 -24.55 48.63
CA GLY A 421 16.00 -24.18 47.61
C GLY A 421 15.44 -23.44 46.37
N SER A 422 15.67 -22.16 46.04
CA SER A 422 16.91 -21.31 45.95
C SER A 422 17.91 -21.86 44.90
N THR A 423 18.35 -21.19 43.83
CA THR A 423 18.42 -19.75 43.39
C THR A 423 18.43 -19.74 41.83
N SER A 424 17.78 -18.83 41.08
CA SER A 424 18.12 -17.43 40.74
C SER A 424 19.34 -17.20 39.80
N ASN A 425 19.15 -16.26 38.84
CA ASN A 425 20.19 -15.50 38.10
C ASN A 425 21.06 -16.24 37.05
N ALA A 426 21.53 -15.61 35.96
CA ALA A 426 21.31 -14.25 35.43
C ALA A 426 21.75 -14.12 33.94
N SER A 427 21.48 -12.93 33.36
CA SER A 427 22.30 -12.30 32.28
C SER A 427 22.16 -12.88 30.84
N ARG A 428 22.38 -12.11 29.74
CA ARG A 428 22.69 -10.67 29.55
C ARG A 428 22.54 -10.28 28.05
N ASN A 429 22.13 -9.01 27.78
CA ASN A 429 22.61 -8.19 26.63
C ASN A 429 22.33 -8.75 25.20
N LYS A 430 22.56 -8.08 24.06
CA LYS A 430 22.74 -6.67 23.56
C LYS A 430 22.54 -6.75 22.01
N ILE A 431 22.36 -5.70 21.19
CA ILE A 431 21.73 -4.35 21.24
C ILE A 431 21.99 -3.68 19.85
N ARG A 432 21.22 -2.64 19.45
CA ARG A 432 21.48 -1.75 18.27
C ARG A 432 21.27 -2.46 16.90
N GLU A 433 21.08 -1.79 15.74
CA GLU A 433 20.95 -0.36 15.40
C GLU A 433 20.04 -0.16 14.14
N ARG A 434 19.42 1.01 13.89
CA ARG A 434 19.69 1.97 12.76
C ARG A 434 19.76 1.40 11.33
N ASN A 435 19.36 2.09 10.24
CA ASN A 435 18.65 3.38 10.02
C ASN A 435 18.32 3.51 8.51
N GLN A 436 17.32 4.34 8.13
CA GLN A 436 17.15 4.94 6.77
C GLN A 436 16.96 3.92 5.61
N GLY A 437 16.47 4.26 4.41
CA GLY A 437 15.93 5.50 3.84
C GLY A 437 14.79 5.17 2.82
N SER A 438 14.15 6.12 2.13
CA SER A 438 14.76 7.08 1.19
C SER A 438 15.51 6.34 0.05
N ARG A 439 15.33 6.60 -1.26
CA ARG A 439 14.76 7.82 -1.88
C ARG A 439 14.46 7.64 -3.39
N TYR A 440 13.34 8.19 -3.86
CA TYR A 440 13.16 9.23 -4.91
C TYR A 440 13.77 9.18 -6.33
N GLN A 441 13.17 9.78 -7.39
CA GLN A 441 11.84 10.42 -7.72
C GLN A 441 11.44 9.81 -9.16
N ASP A 442 10.22 9.76 -9.75
CA ASP A 442 9.57 10.78 -10.67
C ASP A 442 8.85 10.27 -12.01
N SER A 443 9.03 10.88 -13.23
CA SER A 443 8.58 10.70 -14.67
C SER A 443 7.20 11.22 -15.28
N GLU A 444 7.12 11.74 -16.56
CA GLU A 444 6.39 12.99 -17.05
C GLU A 444 6.16 13.22 -18.66
N ASP A 445 5.04 13.84 -19.19
CA ASP A 445 4.63 14.42 -20.59
C ASP A 445 4.89 13.75 -21.99
N ASN A 446 4.14 13.97 -23.12
CA ASN A 446 3.25 15.06 -23.66
C ASN A 446 2.52 14.60 -24.99
N ASP A 447 1.77 15.47 -25.70
CA ASP A 447 2.04 15.75 -27.15
C ASP A 447 1.46 17.11 -27.66
N ARG A 448 1.95 17.59 -28.83
CA ARG A 448 1.88 18.98 -29.32
C ARG A 448 0.63 19.36 -30.14
N GLU A 449 0.32 20.66 -30.05
CA GLU A 449 -0.04 21.60 -31.14
C GLU A 449 -0.70 21.07 -32.45
N GLU A 450 -1.97 20.64 -32.41
CA GLU A 450 -2.82 20.63 -33.62
C GLU A 450 -4.12 21.45 -33.46
N ARG A 451 -4.00 22.78 -33.33
CA ARG A 451 -5.10 23.74 -33.59
C ARG A 451 -4.71 25.23 -33.60
N MET A 452 -4.00 25.70 -34.64
CA MET A 452 -3.92 27.17 -34.91
C MET A 452 -3.93 27.58 -36.39
N ARG A 453 -4.85 26.99 -37.17
CA ARG A 453 -5.41 27.56 -38.41
C ARG A 453 -6.94 27.42 -38.34
N LEU A 454 -7.68 28.23 -39.11
CA LEU A 454 -9.15 28.40 -39.04
C LEU A 454 -9.67 29.23 -37.84
N ARG A 455 -9.29 30.51 -37.76
CA ARG A 455 -10.07 31.59 -37.10
C ARG A 455 -9.56 32.98 -37.53
N SER A 456 -9.92 33.41 -38.74
CA SER A 456 -9.57 34.73 -39.28
C SER A 456 -10.53 35.19 -40.39
N SER A 457 -11.82 34.97 -40.20
CA SER A 457 -12.90 35.48 -41.05
C SER A 457 -14.22 35.33 -40.32
N ASP A 458 -14.63 36.37 -39.59
CA ASP A 458 -16.00 36.90 -39.52
C ASP A 458 -16.11 38.03 -38.46
N ASP A 459 -17.11 38.90 -38.66
CA ASP A 459 -17.53 40.04 -37.84
C ASP A 459 -16.57 41.25 -37.63
N ARG A 460 -16.86 42.31 -38.44
CA ARG A 460 -16.59 43.76 -38.30
C ARG A 460 -15.27 44.31 -38.85
#